data_AF-M4RSD5-F1
#
_entry.id   AF-M4RSD5-F1
#
_cell.length_a   1.000
_cell.length_b   1.000
_cell.length_c   1.000
_cell.angle_alpha   90.00
_cell.angle_beta   90.00
_cell.angle_gamma   90.00
#
_symmetry.space_group_name_H-M   'P 1'
#
loop_
_entity.id
_entity.type
_entity.pdbx_description
1 polymer ?
#
loop_
_entity_poly.entity_id
_entity_poly.type
_entity_poly.pdbx_seq_one_letter_code
_entity_poly.pdbx_strand_id
1 'polypeptide(L)'
;MLAAIDKGQAFNNPKEFAVWLGLTPEQHASGDMSKMGGITKRGDHYLRKQLIHGARALVSRAAKSTDPLSLWATKLRITKPFNKVAVAVAVAHRLARLIWILLTCQERYRAMPTSLEVSA
;
A
#
# COMPACT_ATOMS: atom_id res chain seq x y z
N MET A 1 -7.57 -2.70 -13.11
CA MET A 1 -6.76 -1.63 -12.48
C MET A 1 -6.19 -0.70 -13.54
N LEU A 2 -5.41 -1.19 -14.50
CA LEU A 2 -4.93 -0.38 -15.63
C LEU A 2 -6.08 0.29 -16.40
N ALA A 3 -7.14 -0.46 -16.75
CA ALA A 3 -8.31 0.10 -17.45
C ALA A 3 -9.04 1.21 -16.67
N ALA A 4 -8.87 1.30 -15.35
CA ALA A 4 -9.56 2.28 -14.50
C ALA A 4 -8.69 3.51 -14.17
N ILE A 5 -7.36 3.39 -14.27
CA ILE A 5 -6.39 4.40 -13.81
C ILE A 5 -5.50 4.89 -14.97
N ASP A 6 -5.49 4.16 -16.09
CA ASP A 6 -4.61 4.33 -17.24
C ASP A 6 -3.13 4.49 -16.79
N LYS A 7 -2.46 5.58 -17.18
CA LYS A 7 -1.06 5.87 -16.82
C LYS A 7 -0.89 6.55 -15.45
N GLY A 8 -1.97 6.74 -14.68
CA GLY A 8 -1.92 7.37 -13.36
C GLY A 8 -1.71 8.90 -13.38
N GLN A 9 -1.82 9.53 -14.55
CA GLN A 9 -1.60 10.96 -14.78
C GLN A 9 -2.63 11.87 -14.08
N ALA A 10 -3.76 11.31 -13.65
CA ALA A 10 -4.81 12.02 -12.92
C ALA A 10 -4.40 12.42 -11.48
N PHE A 11 -3.24 11.97 -10.99
CA PHE A 11 -2.75 12.25 -9.64
C PHE A 11 -1.34 12.85 -9.72
N ASN A 12 -1.05 13.85 -8.89
CA ASN A 12 0.27 14.51 -8.88
C ASN A 12 1.29 13.72 -8.06
N ASN A 13 0.82 12.92 -7.10
CA ASN A 13 1.68 12.17 -6.20
C ASN A 13 1.06 10.81 -5.83
N PRO A 14 1.87 9.84 -5.39
CA PRO A 14 1.37 8.50 -5.06
C PRO A 14 0.47 8.48 -3.80
N LYS A 15 0.52 9.54 -2.96
CA LYS A 15 -0.35 9.63 -1.78
C LYS A 15 -1.78 9.99 -2.19
N GLU A 16 -1.97 10.91 -3.13
CA GLU A 16 -3.26 11.28 -3.72
C GLU A 16 -3.94 10.05 -4.32
N PHE A 17 -3.18 9.21 -5.02
CA PHE A 17 -3.71 7.95 -5.53
C PHE A 17 -4.21 7.02 -4.41
N ALA A 18 -3.46 6.90 -3.31
CA ALA A 18 -3.88 6.08 -2.17
C ALA A 18 -5.09 6.68 -1.42
N VAL A 19 -5.21 8.01 -1.37
CA VAL A 19 -6.38 8.72 -0.83
C VAL A 19 -7.61 8.45 -1.70
N TRP A 20 -7.47 8.54 -3.02
CA TRP A 20 -8.54 8.28 -3.98
C TRP A 20 -9.04 6.83 -3.91
N LEU A 21 -8.18 5.87 -3.59
CA LEU A 21 -8.57 4.47 -3.30
C LEU A 21 -9.20 4.27 -1.90
N GLY A 22 -9.29 5.32 -1.08
CA GLY A 22 -9.79 5.28 0.30
C GLY A 22 -8.92 4.45 1.25
N LEU A 23 -7.62 4.29 0.97
CA LEU A 23 -6.64 3.50 1.75
C LEU A 23 -5.91 4.31 2.82
N THR A 24 -6.35 5.54 3.07
CA THR A 24 -5.79 6.44 4.08
C THR A 24 -6.73 6.58 5.27
N PRO A 25 -6.19 6.87 6.46
CA PRO A 25 -7.00 7.25 7.59
C PRO A 25 -7.67 8.61 7.32
N GLU A 26 -8.84 8.79 7.92
CA GLU A 26 -9.55 10.06 7.96
C GLU A 26 -8.80 11.03 8.87
N GLN A 27 -8.68 12.29 8.44
CA GLN A 27 -8.03 13.33 9.23
C GLN A 27 -9.08 14.35 9.63
N HIS A 28 -9.22 14.57 10.93
CA HIS A 28 -10.01 15.66 11.48
C HIS A 28 -9.05 16.66 12.13
N ALA A 29 -8.97 17.86 11.58
CA ALA A 29 -8.20 18.95 12.16
C ALA A 29 -9.10 20.17 12.39
N SER A 30 -9.01 20.77 13.57
CA SER A 30 -9.71 21.99 13.94
C SER A 30 -8.88 22.76 14.97
N GLY A 31 -8.59 24.04 14.70
CA GLY A 31 -7.66 24.83 15.51
C GLY A 31 -6.31 24.12 15.67
N ASP A 32 -5.83 23.98 16.92
CA ASP A 32 -4.58 23.30 17.26
C ASP A 32 -4.70 21.77 17.42
N MET A 33 -5.89 21.19 17.23
CA MET A 33 -6.08 19.75 17.36
C MET A 33 -6.11 19.07 16.01
N SER A 34 -5.20 18.10 15.81
CA SER A 34 -5.21 17.17 14.68
C SER A 34 -5.37 15.75 15.19
N LYS A 35 -6.43 15.07 14.76
CA LYS A 35 -6.76 13.69 15.12
C LYS A 35 -6.89 12.84 13.87
N MET A 36 -6.37 11.62 13.96
CA MET A 36 -6.45 10.62 12.90
C MET A 36 -7.52 9.58 13.26
N GLY A 37 -8.52 9.44 12.40
CA GLY A 37 -9.65 8.54 12.56
C GLY A 37 -9.46 7.19 11.86
N GLY A 38 -10.59 6.52 11.59
CA GLY A 38 -10.61 5.25 10.88
C GLY A 38 -10.21 5.39 9.40
N ILE A 39 -10.09 4.27 8.70
CA ILE A 39 -9.83 4.29 7.25
C ILE A 39 -11.07 4.84 6.52
N THR A 40 -10.88 5.86 5.67
CA THR A 40 -11.98 6.64 5.06
C THR A 40 -12.94 5.81 4.23
N LYS A 41 -12.42 4.84 3.45
CA LYS A 41 -13.19 3.99 2.50
C LYS A 41 -14.01 4.79 1.46
N ARG A 42 -13.73 6.08 1.24
CA ARG A 42 -14.48 7.00 0.36
C ARG A 42 -14.15 6.89 -1.15
N GLY A 43 -13.33 5.90 -1.53
CA GLY A 43 -12.89 5.68 -2.91
C GLY A 43 -13.68 4.61 -3.66
N ASP A 44 -13.19 4.22 -4.85
CA ASP A 44 -13.77 3.11 -5.61
C ASP A 44 -13.73 1.80 -4.79
N HIS A 45 -14.92 1.30 -4.44
CA HIS A 45 -15.09 0.11 -3.63
C HIS A 45 -14.55 -1.16 -4.30
N TYR A 46 -14.65 -1.27 -5.62
CA TYR A 46 -14.20 -2.43 -6.37
C TYR A 46 -12.66 -2.47 -6.44
N LEU A 47 -12.02 -1.38 -6.85
CA LEU A 47 -10.55 -1.28 -6.88
C LEU A 47 -9.96 -1.47 -5.49
N ARG A 48 -10.56 -0.84 -4.47
CA ARG A 48 -10.17 -1.02 -3.08
C ARG A 48 -10.24 -2.48 -2.65
N LYS A 49 -11.35 -3.16 -2.96
CA LYS A 49 -11.56 -4.58 -2.62
C LYS A 49 -10.48 -5.43 -3.27
N GLN A 50 -10.25 -5.28 -4.57
CA GLN A 50 -9.22 -6.03 -5.29
C GLN A 50 -7.84 -5.83 -4.67
N LEU A 51 -7.47 -4.58 -4.37
CA LEU A 51 -6.15 -4.30 -3.79
C LEU A 51 -5.99 -4.87 -2.37
N ILE A 52 -7.04 -4.83 -1.55
CA ILE A 52 -7.03 -5.45 -0.22
C ILE A 52 -6.91 -6.98 -0.31
N HIS A 53 -7.61 -7.63 -1.25
CA HIS A 53 -7.46 -9.07 -1.45
C HIS A 53 -6.05 -9.44 -1.94
N GLY A 54 -5.49 -8.69 -2.89
CA GLY A 54 -4.10 -8.85 -3.32
C GLY A 54 -3.11 -8.66 -2.17
N ALA A 55 -3.32 -7.65 -1.33
CA ALA A 55 -2.50 -7.41 -0.14
C ALA A 55 -2.61 -8.56 0.88
N ARG A 56 -3.80 -9.12 1.10
CA ARG A 56 -3.98 -10.31 1.95
C ARG A 56 -3.23 -11.52 1.41
N ALA A 57 -3.32 -11.78 0.11
CA ALA A 57 -2.57 -12.84 -0.55
C ALA A 57 -1.06 -12.65 -0.37
N LEU A 58 -0.55 -11.43 -0.55
CA LEU A 58 0.85 -11.10 -0.30
C LEU A 58 1.24 -11.38 1.16
N VAL A 59 0.49 -10.87 2.14
CA VAL A 59 0.75 -11.09 3.57
C VAL A 59 0.74 -12.57 3.96
N SER A 60 -0.13 -13.37 3.32
CA SER A 60 -0.21 -14.82 3.56
C SER A 60 1.03 -15.57 3.07
N ARG A 61 1.64 -15.09 1.98
CA ARG A 61 2.85 -15.69 1.37
C ARG A 61 4.15 -15.05 1.84
N ALA A 62 4.09 -13.89 2.49
CA ALA A 62 5.25 -13.08 2.86
C ALA A 62 6.31 -13.84 3.68
N ALA A 63 5.91 -14.82 4.49
CA ALA A 63 6.85 -15.62 5.29
C ALA A 63 7.75 -16.56 4.44
N LYS A 64 7.39 -16.80 3.17
CA LYS A 64 8.12 -17.68 2.25
C LYS A 64 9.00 -16.90 1.27
N SER A 65 9.08 -15.58 1.40
CA SER A 65 9.80 -14.72 0.46
C SER A 65 10.77 -13.81 1.20
N THR A 66 11.92 -13.54 0.58
CA THR A 66 13.01 -12.73 1.13
C THR A 66 13.06 -11.31 0.58
N ASP A 67 12.06 -10.91 -0.21
CA ASP A 67 11.99 -9.55 -0.74
C ASP A 67 11.69 -8.51 0.37
N PRO A 68 12.17 -7.26 0.23
CA PRO A 68 11.99 -6.22 1.24
C PRO A 68 10.53 -5.94 1.62
N LEU A 69 9.60 -6.10 0.67
CA LEU A 69 8.18 -5.87 0.91
C LEU A 69 7.58 -6.99 1.77
N SER A 70 7.94 -8.24 1.50
CA SER A 70 7.55 -9.41 2.29
C SER A 70 8.17 -9.42 3.68
N LEU A 71 9.44 -8.99 3.82
CA LEU A 71 10.07 -8.82 5.13
C LEU A 71 9.36 -7.75 5.95
N TRP A 72 9.06 -6.59 5.33
CA TRP A 72 8.29 -5.54 5.97
C TRP A 72 6.87 -5.99 6.36
N ALA A 73 6.18 -6.70 5.48
CA ALA A 73 4.84 -7.24 5.75
C ALA A 73 4.86 -8.28 6.87
N THR A 74 5.89 -9.14 6.92
CA THR A 74 6.07 -10.13 7.99
C THR A 74 6.37 -9.45 9.32
N LYS A 75 7.25 -8.45 9.35
CA LYS A 75 7.51 -7.62 10.54
C LYS A 75 6.24 -6.94 11.03
N LEU A 76 5.43 -6.40 10.12
CA LEU A 76 4.17 -5.75 10.47
C LEU A 76 3.16 -6.75 11.05
N ARG A 77 3.11 -7.98 10.51
CA ARG A 77 2.26 -9.07 11.01
C ARG A 77 2.61 -9.49 12.43
N ILE A 78 3.89 -9.45 12.80
CA ILE A 78 4.36 -9.81 14.15
C ILE A 78 4.12 -8.65 15.13
N THR A 79 4.38 -7.41 14.71
CA THR A 79 4.34 -6.23 15.61
C THR A 79 2.96 -5.66 15.85
N LYS A 80 1.96 -5.99 15.02
CA LYS A 80 0.59 -5.49 15.16
C LYS A 80 -0.32 -6.63 15.64
N PRO A 81 -0.66 -6.69 16.95
CA PRO A 81 -1.55 -7.72 17.50
C PRO A 81 -3.00 -7.58 17.00
N PHE A 82 -3.34 -6.45 16.36
CA PHE A 82 -4.67 -6.16 15.87
C PHE A 82 -4.86 -6.65 14.43
N ASN A 83 -5.86 -7.52 14.26
CA ASN A 83 -6.58 -7.90 13.03
C ASN A 83 -5.76 -7.94 11.73
N LYS A 84 -5.66 -9.12 11.11
CA LYS A 84 -5.09 -9.34 9.75
C LYS A 84 -5.56 -8.31 8.71
N VAL A 85 -6.73 -7.71 8.91
CA VAL A 85 -7.29 -6.61 8.12
C VAL A 85 -6.42 -5.35 8.15
N ALA A 86 -5.92 -4.92 9.32
CA ALA A 86 -5.10 -3.72 9.46
C ALA A 86 -3.76 -3.88 8.73
N VAL A 87 -3.10 -5.02 8.90
CA VAL A 87 -1.86 -5.37 8.17
C VAL A 87 -2.10 -5.37 6.67
N ALA A 88 -3.19 -5.99 6.20
CA ALA A 88 -3.54 -6.00 4.78
C ALA A 88 -3.84 -4.60 4.23
N VAL A 89 -4.52 -3.73 4.98
CA VAL A 89 -4.78 -2.34 4.56
C VAL A 89 -3.49 -1.54 4.46
N ALA A 90 -2.57 -1.70 5.42
CA ALA A 90 -1.27 -1.04 5.38
C ALA A 90 -0.41 -1.50 4.18
N VAL A 91 -0.43 -2.81 3.89
CA VAL A 91 0.21 -3.37 2.70
C VAL A 91 -0.45 -2.84 1.43
N ALA A 92 -1.78 -2.79 1.36
CA ALA A 92 -2.51 -2.23 0.23
C ALA A 92 -2.18 -0.74 0.01
N HIS A 93 -2.05 0.05 1.08
CA HIS A 93 -1.62 1.45 0.99
C HIS A 93 -0.20 1.57 0.39
N ARG A 94 0.74 0.73 0.81
CA ARG A 94 2.10 0.70 0.24
C ARG A 94 2.08 0.24 -1.22
N LEU A 95 1.30 -0.78 -1.56
CA LEU A 95 1.12 -1.25 -2.93
C LEU A 95 0.50 -0.18 -3.84
N ALA A 96 -0.49 0.58 -3.37
CA ALA A 96 -1.08 1.67 -4.13
C ALA A 96 0.00 2.67 -4.58
N ARG A 97 0.86 3.07 -3.65
CA ARG A 97 1.97 4.00 -3.95
C ARG A 97 2.96 3.42 -4.96
N LEU A 98 3.32 2.14 -4.82
CA LEU A 98 4.20 1.45 -5.77
C LEU A 98 3.55 1.35 -7.16
N ILE A 99 2.28 0.98 -7.25
CA ILE A 99 1.55 0.87 -8.51
C ILE A 99 1.55 2.20 -9.23
N TRP A 100 1.27 3.31 -8.53
CA TRP A 100 1.31 4.64 -9.13
C TRP A 100 2.71 4.97 -9.69
N ILE A 101 3.78 4.72 -8.92
CA ILE A 101 5.16 4.98 -9.37
C ILE A 101 5.49 4.14 -10.62
N LEU A 102 5.15 2.85 -10.62
CA LEU A 102 5.43 1.97 -11.76
C LEU A 102 4.64 2.39 -13.01
N LEU A 103 3.40 2.85 -12.83
CA LEU A 103 2.57 3.35 -13.93
C LEU A 103 3.10 4.68 -14.48
N THR A 104 3.58 5.60 -13.64
CA THR A 104 4.10 6.89 -14.12
C THR A 104 5.49 6.78 -14.71
N CYS A 105 6.37 5.94 -14.14
CA CYS A 105 7.70 5.67 -14.67
C CYS A 105 7.70 4.70 -15.87
N GLN A 106 6.58 4.02 -16.15
CA GLN A 106 6.47 2.96 -17.17
C GLN A 106 7.49 1.82 -16.96
N GLU A 107 7.77 1.50 -15.70
CA GLU A 107 8.72 0.47 -15.30
C GLU A 107 8.04 -0.78 -14.76
N ARG A 108 8.72 -1.93 -14.88
CA ARG A 108 8.26 -3.18 -14.28
C ARG A 108 8.72 -3.26 -12.83
N TYR A 109 7.87 -3.82 -11.97
CA TYR A 109 8.25 -4.09 -10.59
C TYR A 109 9.46 -5.02 -10.53
N ARG A 110 10.56 -4.55 -9.93
CA ARG A 110 11.75 -5.34 -9.64
C ARG A 110 11.88 -5.47 -8.13
N ALA A 111 11.64 -6.67 -7.62
CA ALA A 111 12.01 -7.00 -6.25
C ALA A 111 13.53 -7.11 -6.20
N MET A 112 14.20 -6.16 -5.55
CA MET A 112 15.62 -6.31 -5.24
C MET A 112 15.71 -7.18 -3.99
N PRO A 113 16.23 -8.42 -4.08
CA PRO A 113 16.47 -9.22 -2.88
C PRO A 113 17.49 -8.49 -2.01
N THR A 114 17.31 -8.54 -0.70
CA THR A 114 18.20 -7.90 0.30
C THR A 114 19.62 -8.52 0.35
N SER A 115 20.02 -9.29 -0.66
CA SER A 115 21.28 -10.03 -0.72
C SER A 115 22.28 -9.51 -1.75
N LEU A 116 22.28 -8.21 -2.06
CA LEU A 116 23.37 -7.57 -2.79
C LEU A 116 23.84 -6.33 -2.02
N GLU A 117 25.09 -6.43 -1.53
CA GLU A 117 26.01 -5.35 -1.11
C GLU A 117 25.93 -4.84 0.35
N VAL A 118 26.48 -5.65 1.27
CA VAL A 118 27.56 -5.17 2.15
C VAL A 118 28.88 -5.48 1.43
N SER A 119 29.29 -4.60 0.51
CA SER A 119 30.64 -4.56 -0.07
C SER A 119 30.78 -3.23 -0.81
N ALA A 120 31.18 -2.20 -0.05
CA ALA A 120 31.92 -1.03 -0.51
C ALA A 120 32.62 -0.45 0.74
#